data_AF-A0A954W3W1-F1
#
_entry.id   AF-A0A954W3W1-F1
#
_cell.length_a   1.000
_cell.length_b   1.000
_cell.length_c   1.000
_cell.angle_alpha   90.00
_cell.angle_beta   90.00
_cell.angle_gamma   90.00
#
_symmetry.space_group_name_H-M   'P 1'
#
loop_
_entity.id
_entity.type
_entity.pdbx_description
1 polymer ?
#
loop_
_entity_poly.entity_id
_entity_poly.type
_entity_poly.pdbx_seq_one_letter_code
_entity_poly.pdbx_strand_id
1 'polypeptide(L)'
;MNRAANGGRKKRGTDMLKVLEHQGFDAIQGVGGWVWFKTDSHEVLHRSFVYAPPIALDNGQAVRERYRLAARMMQFPNQQPLTAQNWIPRELGTYVTFNWKMIDAFHYSETLVDELAGAEGVFADVLDGIKNDPTGPQVDLLNDLVAHFGERATVLGDAKLPVTPKSERLMFAIELTNAQAAQRTIDKAMSTDPNAKKRMFGNQVIWEIVNEEASEVPALQIDGGFGGFGDEPEEDEEKPVLPNSAVTVAHGHLLISSHVDFIVDLLKQVAAPDSLG
;
A
#
# COMPACT_ATOMS: atom_id res chain seq x y z
N MET A 1 12.86 -53.72 -4.88
CA MET A 1 12.58 -52.59 -3.98
C MET A 1 12.60 -51.32 -4.83
N ASN A 2 11.46 -50.62 -4.89
CA ASN A 2 11.10 -49.70 -5.98
C ASN A 2 11.49 -48.24 -5.68
N ARG A 3 12.01 -47.53 -6.70
CA ARG A 3 12.33 -46.09 -6.72
C ARG A 3 11.04 -45.23 -6.73
N ALA A 4 10.29 -45.19 -5.63
CA ALA A 4 9.02 -44.48 -5.58
C ALA A 4 8.77 -43.65 -4.30
N ALA A 5 9.79 -43.33 -3.49
CA ALA A 5 9.53 -42.75 -2.16
C ALA A 5 9.91 -41.27 -1.96
N ASN A 6 10.88 -40.66 -2.65
CA ASN A 6 11.37 -39.33 -2.27
C ASN A 6 11.44 -38.34 -3.44
N GLY A 7 10.29 -37.93 -3.96
CA GLY A 7 10.22 -36.91 -5.01
C GLY A 7 8.87 -36.22 -5.09
N GLY A 8 8.33 -35.78 -3.94
CA GLY A 8 7.22 -34.83 -3.96
C GLY A 8 7.71 -33.54 -4.63
N ARG A 9 7.09 -33.15 -5.76
CA ARG A 9 7.28 -31.82 -6.33
C ARG A 9 6.95 -30.82 -5.22
N LYS A 10 7.94 -30.07 -4.72
CA LYS A 10 7.67 -28.80 -4.03
C LYS A 10 6.70 -28.03 -4.92
N LYS A 11 5.55 -27.59 -4.37
CA LYS A 11 4.69 -26.62 -5.04
C LYS A 11 5.60 -25.44 -5.35
N ARG A 12 5.90 -25.22 -6.63
CA ARG A 12 6.64 -24.06 -7.09
C ARG A 12 5.72 -22.88 -6.80
N GLY A 13 6.14 -21.95 -5.95
CA GLY A 13 5.36 -20.76 -5.61
C GLY A 13 4.91 -20.01 -6.87
N THR A 14 3.87 -19.20 -6.74
CA THR A 14 3.35 -18.37 -7.84
C THR A 14 4.50 -17.52 -8.40
N ASP A 15 4.75 -17.64 -9.71
CA ASP A 15 5.82 -16.90 -10.38
C ASP A 15 5.38 -15.45 -10.56
N MET A 16 5.70 -14.61 -9.56
CA MET A 16 5.24 -13.22 -9.49
C MET A 16 5.66 -12.40 -10.72
N LEU A 17 6.83 -12.66 -11.30
CA LEU A 17 7.26 -11.97 -12.51
C LEU A 17 6.34 -12.28 -13.69
N LYS A 18 5.92 -13.54 -13.84
CA LYS A 18 4.93 -13.91 -14.86
C LYS A 18 3.56 -13.30 -14.60
N VAL A 19 3.11 -13.28 -13.35
CA VAL A 19 1.84 -12.63 -12.98
C VAL A 19 1.88 -11.16 -13.36
N LEU A 20 2.95 -10.44 -13.00
CA LEU A 20 3.11 -9.02 -13.37
C LEU A 20 3.16 -8.83 -14.90
N GLU A 21 3.87 -9.68 -15.64
CA GLU A 21 3.91 -9.65 -17.10
C GLU A 21 2.50 -9.83 -17.71
N HIS A 22 1.75 -10.84 -17.27
CA HIS A 22 0.39 -11.10 -17.73
C HIS A 22 -0.56 -9.94 -17.39
N GLN A 23 -0.35 -9.30 -16.24
CA GLN A 23 -1.11 -8.13 -15.77
C GLN A 23 -0.71 -6.81 -16.43
N GLY A 24 0.13 -6.85 -17.46
CA GLY A 24 0.44 -5.71 -18.32
C GLY A 24 1.56 -4.81 -17.80
N PHE A 25 2.31 -5.23 -16.77
CA PHE A 25 3.45 -4.47 -16.25
C PHE A 25 4.66 -4.52 -17.21
N ASP A 26 4.62 -5.41 -18.21
CA ASP A 26 5.50 -5.41 -19.39
C ASP A 26 5.41 -4.12 -20.23
N ALA A 27 4.42 -3.27 -19.98
CA ALA A 27 4.34 -1.94 -20.54
C ALA A 27 5.58 -1.07 -20.21
N ILE A 28 6.25 -1.31 -19.07
CA ILE A 28 7.51 -0.64 -18.76
C ILE A 28 8.64 -1.27 -19.57
N GLN A 29 9.15 -0.52 -20.54
CA GLN A 29 10.24 -0.95 -21.41
C GLN A 29 11.61 -0.42 -20.95
N GLY A 30 11.63 0.57 -20.06
CA GLY A 30 12.88 1.08 -19.50
C GLY A 30 12.67 2.10 -18.40
N VAL A 31 13.63 2.17 -17.50
CA VAL A 31 13.74 3.19 -16.46
C VAL A 31 15.13 3.79 -16.56
N GLY A 32 15.22 5.12 -16.55
CA GLY A 32 16.49 5.84 -16.59
C GLY A 32 16.39 7.16 -15.84
N GLY A 33 17.52 7.80 -15.57
CA GLY A 33 17.49 9.02 -14.77
C GLY A 33 18.86 9.60 -14.48
N TRP A 34 18.85 10.60 -13.61
CA TRP A 34 20.03 11.31 -13.15
C TRP A 34 20.01 11.41 -11.62
N VAL A 35 21.17 11.19 -11.02
CA VAL A 35 21.41 11.40 -9.59
C VAL A 35 22.44 12.51 -9.45
N TRP A 36 22.10 13.55 -8.70
CA TRP A 36 23.01 14.62 -8.33
C TRP A 36 23.29 14.53 -6.84
N PHE A 37 24.57 14.62 -6.48
CA PHE A 37 25.01 14.73 -5.09
C PHE A 37 25.33 16.19 -4.78
N LYS A 38 25.01 16.61 -3.55
CA LYS A 38 25.30 17.94 -3.01
C LYS A 38 24.84 19.07 -3.93
N THR A 39 23.53 19.19 -4.10
CA THR A 39 22.90 20.38 -4.70
C THR A 39 22.82 21.51 -3.68
N ASP A 40 22.36 22.70 -4.07
CA ASP A 40 22.22 23.84 -3.14
C ASP A 40 21.23 23.56 -2.00
N SER A 41 20.14 22.85 -2.29
CA SER A 41 19.03 22.62 -1.35
C SER A 41 18.84 21.16 -0.92
N HIS A 42 19.56 20.22 -1.53
CA HIS A 42 19.43 18.78 -1.26
C HIS A 42 20.80 18.09 -1.25
N GLU A 43 21.00 17.17 -0.31
CA GLU A 43 22.17 16.30 -0.29
C GLU A 43 22.20 15.34 -1.49
N VAL A 44 21.02 14.84 -1.89
CA VAL A 44 20.84 14.04 -3.11
C VAL A 44 19.56 14.51 -3.80
N LEU A 45 19.67 14.79 -5.09
CA LEU A 45 18.51 14.99 -5.97
C LEU A 45 18.48 13.84 -6.97
N HIS A 46 17.38 13.10 -7.01
CA HIS A 46 17.15 12.04 -7.98
C HIS A 46 16.01 12.43 -8.92
N ARG A 47 16.22 12.29 -10.23
CA ARG A 47 15.16 12.42 -11.23
C ARG A 47 15.14 11.20 -12.13
N SER A 48 14.03 10.47 -12.10
CA SER A 48 13.80 9.28 -12.91
C SER A 48 12.78 9.54 -14.01
N PHE A 49 12.91 8.80 -15.10
CA PHE A 49 12.00 8.74 -16.22
C PHE A 49 11.67 7.26 -16.50
N VAL A 50 10.38 6.97 -16.59
CA VAL A 50 9.86 5.63 -16.93
C VAL A 50 9.34 5.65 -18.36
N TYR A 51 10.00 4.90 -19.23
CA TYR A 51 9.58 4.70 -20.61
C TYR A 51 8.59 3.54 -20.68
N ALA A 52 7.33 3.87 -20.98
CA ALA A 52 6.26 2.92 -21.23
C ALA A 52 5.41 3.43 -22.39
N PRO A 53 5.70 3.03 -23.65
CA PRO A 53 5.01 3.55 -24.82
C PRO A 53 3.58 2.98 -24.93
N PRO A 54 2.66 3.68 -25.61
CA PRO A 54 1.31 3.19 -25.82
C PRO A 54 1.25 1.88 -26.62
N ILE A 55 0.39 0.97 -26.19
CA ILE A 55 0.06 -0.28 -26.88
C ILE A 55 -1.18 -0.10 -27.75
N ALA A 56 -1.25 -0.83 -28.87
CA ALA A 56 -2.50 -0.95 -29.62
C ALA A 56 -3.46 -1.86 -28.85
N LEU A 57 -4.73 -1.48 -28.75
CA LEU A 57 -5.75 -2.37 -28.22
C LEU A 57 -6.17 -3.37 -29.31
N ASP A 58 -6.33 -4.65 -28.94
CA ASP A 58 -6.74 -5.74 -29.84
C ASP A 58 -8.17 -5.60 -30.40
N ASN A 59 -8.88 -4.49 -30.08
CA ASN A 59 -10.26 -4.25 -30.46
C ASN A 59 -10.45 -3.51 -31.80
N GLY A 60 -9.39 -3.36 -32.60
CA GLY A 60 -9.47 -2.73 -33.93
C GLY A 60 -9.76 -1.22 -33.90
N GLN A 61 -9.78 -0.59 -32.72
CA GLN A 61 -9.91 0.86 -32.58
C GLN A 61 -8.56 1.53 -32.47
N ALA A 62 -8.44 2.75 -33.01
CA ALA A 62 -7.22 3.56 -32.97
C ALA A 62 -6.88 4.13 -31.57
N VAL A 63 -7.53 3.64 -30.51
CA VAL A 63 -7.25 4.05 -29.13
C VAL A 63 -6.00 3.30 -28.68
N ARG A 64 -4.91 4.05 -28.48
CA ARG A 64 -3.68 3.54 -27.90
C ARG A 64 -3.68 3.85 -26.41
N GLU A 65 -3.80 2.82 -25.57
CA GLU A 65 -3.66 2.97 -24.12
C GLU A 65 -2.21 2.74 -23.70
N ARG A 66 -1.75 3.41 -22.64
CA ARG A 66 -0.40 3.21 -22.10
C ARG A 66 -0.26 1.89 -21.33
N TYR A 67 -1.31 1.49 -20.64
CA TYR A 67 -1.34 0.34 -19.74
C TYR A 67 -2.60 -0.49 -20.00
N ARG A 68 -2.53 -1.80 -19.74
CA ARG A 68 -3.67 -2.74 -19.76
C ARG A 68 -3.81 -3.41 -18.39
N LEU A 69 -4.99 -3.97 -18.11
CA LEU A 69 -5.25 -4.76 -16.90
C LEU A 69 -4.80 -4.01 -15.63
N ALA A 70 -4.20 -4.68 -14.65
CA ALA A 70 -3.77 -4.06 -13.40
C ALA A 70 -2.62 -3.06 -13.57
N ALA A 71 -1.83 -3.11 -14.64
CA ALA A 71 -0.84 -2.08 -14.91
C ALA A 71 -1.44 -0.66 -15.06
N ARG A 72 -2.75 -0.54 -15.31
CA ARG A 72 -3.46 0.76 -15.27
C ARG A 72 -3.39 1.45 -13.91
N MET A 73 -3.09 0.71 -12.83
CA MET A 73 -2.75 1.29 -11.52
C MET A 73 -1.55 2.25 -11.60
N MET A 74 -0.63 2.08 -12.55
CA MET A 74 0.55 2.95 -12.72
C MET A 74 0.24 4.30 -13.40
N GLN A 75 -1.05 4.65 -13.53
CA GLN A 75 -1.48 5.95 -14.03
C GLN A 75 -1.45 7.01 -12.92
N PHE A 76 -0.27 7.55 -12.65
CA PHE A 76 -0.08 8.65 -11.70
C PHE A 76 -0.46 10.01 -12.33
N PRO A 77 -1.36 10.80 -11.72
CA PRO A 77 -1.77 12.09 -12.28
C PRO A 77 -0.67 13.14 -12.08
N ASN A 78 -0.43 13.94 -13.12
CA ASN A 78 0.52 15.04 -13.06
C ASN A 78 -0.17 16.26 -12.43
N GLN A 79 0.03 16.45 -11.13
CA GLN A 79 -0.53 17.56 -10.36
C GLN A 79 0.57 18.58 -10.00
N GLN A 80 0.22 19.61 -9.24
CA GLN A 80 1.19 20.57 -8.72
C GLN A 80 2.30 19.90 -7.89
N PRO A 81 3.47 20.55 -7.75
CA PRO A 81 4.56 20.06 -6.92
C PRO A 81 4.08 19.66 -5.51
N LEU A 82 4.44 18.46 -5.08
CA LEU A 82 4.09 17.98 -3.75
C LEU A 82 5.04 18.58 -2.71
N THR A 83 4.48 19.29 -1.74
CA THR A 83 5.19 19.76 -0.54
C THR A 83 4.81 18.90 0.66
N ALA A 84 5.70 18.77 1.64
CA ALA A 84 5.38 18.07 2.89
C ALA A 84 4.07 18.60 3.51
N GLN A 85 3.17 17.71 3.95
CA GLN A 85 1.96 18.16 4.65
C GLN A 85 2.32 18.74 6.02
N ASN A 86 1.54 19.71 6.49
CA ASN A 86 1.78 20.40 7.77
C ASN A 86 1.58 19.53 9.03
N TRP A 87 1.12 18.30 8.89
CA TRP A 87 1.02 17.35 10.00
C TRP A 87 2.15 16.31 9.97
N ILE A 88 3.07 16.41 9.00
CA ILE A 88 4.24 15.52 8.92
C ILE A 88 5.30 16.01 9.91
N PRO A 89 5.79 15.14 10.80
CA PRO A 89 6.80 15.50 11.77
C PRO A 89 8.18 15.62 11.13
N ARG A 90 9.04 16.46 11.72
CA ARG A 90 10.42 16.68 11.25
C ARG A 90 11.32 15.46 11.39
N GLU A 91 11.07 14.63 12.39
CA GLU A 91 11.92 13.49 12.77
C GLU A 91 11.37 12.18 12.16
N LEU A 92 11.53 12.00 10.85
CA LEU A 92 11.23 10.75 10.16
C LEU A 92 12.50 10.20 9.49
N GLY A 93 12.59 8.88 9.39
CA GLY A 93 13.60 8.22 8.57
C GLY A 93 13.28 8.32 7.07
N THR A 94 12.00 8.24 6.73
CA THR A 94 11.50 8.23 5.35
C THR A 94 10.19 9.00 5.24
N TYR A 95 10.09 9.85 4.23
CA TYR A 95 8.86 10.49 3.78
C TYR A 95 8.80 10.41 2.25
N VAL A 96 7.82 9.67 1.73
CA VAL A 96 7.56 9.57 0.29
C VAL A 96 6.12 9.97 0.03
N THR A 97 5.90 10.95 -0.83
CA THR A 97 4.55 11.37 -1.22
C THR A 97 4.44 11.41 -2.74
N PHE A 98 3.32 10.96 -3.26
CA PHE A 98 3.04 10.94 -4.69
C PHE A 98 1.54 11.09 -4.93
N ASN A 99 1.18 11.55 -6.13
CA ASN A 99 -0.21 11.54 -6.56
C ASN A 99 -0.50 10.22 -7.25
N TRP A 100 -1.65 9.62 -6.95
CA TRP A 100 -2.09 8.34 -7.45
C TRP A 100 -3.61 8.35 -7.59
N LYS A 101 -4.13 7.89 -8.74
CA LYS A 101 -5.57 7.72 -8.96
C LYS A 101 -6.10 6.51 -8.18
N MET A 102 -6.21 6.63 -6.86
CA MET A 102 -6.44 5.48 -5.98
C MET A 102 -7.77 4.78 -6.21
N ILE A 103 -8.82 5.51 -6.60
CA ILE A 103 -10.12 4.93 -6.98
C ILE A 103 -9.94 4.03 -8.21
N ASP A 104 -9.39 4.56 -9.30
CA ASP A 104 -9.09 3.80 -10.52
C ASP A 104 -8.15 2.63 -10.22
N ALA A 105 -7.11 2.86 -9.42
CA ALA A 105 -6.14 1.82 -9.07
C ALA A 105 -6.78 0.68 -8.27
N PHE A 106 -7.70 0.97 -7.36
CA PHE A 106 -8.46 -0.06 -6.65
C PHE A 106 -9.26 -0.91 -7.64
N HIS A 107 -9.99 -0.29 -8.57
CA HIS A 107 -10.74 -1.01 -9.59
C HIS A 107 -9.84 -1.86 -10.49
N TYR A 108 -8.72 -1.32 -10.95
CA TYR A 108 -7.81 -2.07 -11.83
C TYR A 108 -7.04 -3.19 -11.10
N SER A 109 -6.98 -3.18 -9.76
CA SER A 109 -6.35 -4.26 -9.00
C SER A 109 -7.09 -5.59 -9.09
N GLU A 110 -8.38 -5.58 -9.47
CA GLU A 110 -9.25 -6.76 -9.60
C GLU A 110 -8.57 -7.89 -10.40
N THR A 111 -8.06 -7.58 -11.59
CA THR A 111 -7.46 -8.61 -12.47
C THR A 111 -6.18 -9.20 -11.91
N LEU A 112 -5.43 -8.43 -11.12
CA LEU A 112 -4.22 -8.91 -10.44
C LEU A 112 -4.58 -9.81 -9.26
N VAL A 113 -5.58 -9.42 -8.46
CA VAL A 113 -6.05 -10.24 -7.34
C VAL A 113 -6.61 -11.57 -7.84
N ASP A 114 -7.42 -11.55 -8.89
CA ASP A 114 -7.99 -12.76 -9.49
C ASP A 114 -6.91 -13.69 -10.06
N GLU A 115 -5.88 -13.14 -10.72
CA GLU A 115 -4.76 -13.96 -11.21
C GLU A 115 -3.96 -14.56 -10.05
N LEU A 116 -3.69 -13.79 -8.99
CA LEU A 116 -3.00 -14.28 -7.80
C LEU A 116 -3.80 -15.37 -7.07
N ALA A 117 -5.12 -15.22 -7.00
CA ALA A 117 -6.01 -16.23 -6.45
C ALA A 117 -6.18 -17.45 -7.37
N GLY A 118 -5.79 -17.34 -8.64
CA GLY A 118 -5.89 -18.38 -9.66
C GLY A 118 -7.32 -18.62 -10.15
N ALA A 119 -8.24 -17.69 -9.91
CA ALA A 119 -9.64 -17.78 -10.31
C ALA A 119 -10.24 -16.39 -10.58
N GLU A 120 -10.96 -16.26 -11.68
CA GLU A 120 -11.72 -15.05 -12.04
C GLU A 120 -12.89 -14.85 -11.07
N GLY A 121 -13.16 -13.60 -10.70
CA GLY A 121 -14.27 -13.20 -9.84
C GLY A 121 -14.00 -13.27 -8.34
N VAL A 122 -12.82 -13.72 -7.91
CA VAL A 122 -12.46 -13.80 -6.47
C VAL A 122 -12.53 -12.44 -5.81
N PHE A 123 -12.00 -11.40 -6.46
CA PHE A 123 -12.05 -10.04 -5.95
C PHE A 123 -13.50 -9.57 -5.76
N ALA A 124 -14.35 -9.78 -6.76
CA ALA A 124 -15.77 -9.40 -6.70
C ALA A 124 -16.51 -10.16 -5.59
N ASP A 125 -16.27 -11.46 -5.47
CA ASP A 125 -16.86 -12.31 -4.43
C ASP A 125 -16.44 -11.88 -3.01
N VAL A 126 -15.17 -11.48 -2.83
CA VAL A 126 -14.68 -10.93 -1.55
C VAL A 126 -15.40 -9.63 -1.21
N LEU A 127 -15.54 -8.71 -2.17
CA LEU A 127 -16.27 -7.46 -1.95
C LEU A 127 -17.75 -7.69 -1.65
N ASP A 128 -18.39 -8.64 -2.35
CA ASP A 128 -19.78 -9.01 -2.10
C ASP A 128 -19.95 -9.63 -0.71
N GLY A 129 -19.02 -10.50 -0.29
CA GLY A 129 -19.00 -11.08 1.06
C GLY A 129 -18.93 -10.01 2.15
N ILE A 130 -18.02 -9.04 2.02
CA ILE A 130 -17.90 -7.93 3.00
C ILE A 130 -19.19 -7.09 3.07
N LYS A 131 -19.87 -6.94 1.93
CA LYS A 131 -21.10 -6.14 1.81
C LYS A 131 -22.35 -6.86 2.31
N ASN A 132 -22.49 -8.15 2.03
CA ASN A 132 -23.76 -8.88 2.19
C ASN A 132 -23.77 -9.93 3.30
N ASP A 133 -22.62 -10.33 3.86
CA ASP A 133 -22.58 -11.34 4.93
C ASP A 133 -23.40 -10.87 6.16
N PRO A 134 -24.48 -11.59 6.54
CA PRO A 134 -25.31 -11.25 7.70
C PRO A 134 -24.56 -11.21 9.04
N THR A 135 -23.43 -11.92 9.11
CA THR A 135 -22.55 -11.99 10.29
C THR A 135 -21.32 -11.08 10.15
N GLY A 136 -21.10 -10.53 8.96
CA GLY A 136 -19.98 -9.65 8.65
C GLY A 136 -20.26 -8.16 8.88
N PRO A 137 -19.34 -7.29 8.46
CA PRO A 137 -19.44 -5.84 8.66
C PRO A 137 -20.56 -5.18 7.84
N GLN A 138 -21.05 -5.82 6.79
CA GLN A 138 -22.07 -5.31 5.88
C GLN A 138 -21.74 -3.91 5.35
N VAL A 139 -20.51 -3.73 4.88
CA VAL A 139 -19.98 -2.47 4.38
C VAL A 139 -19.80 -2.59 2.87
N ASP A 140 -20.32 -1.62 2.12
CA ASP A 140 -20.00 -1.51 0.69
C ASP A 140 -18.64 -0.80 0.56
N LEU A 141 -17.53 -1.54 0.58
CA LEU A 141 -16.19 -0.94 0.58
C LEU A 141 -15.97 0.06 -0.57
N LEU A 142 -16.55 -0.22 -1.74
CA LEU A 142 -16.43 0.66 -2.90
C LEU A 142 -17.11 2.00 -2.64
N ASN A 143 -18.36 1.99 -2.21
CA ASN A 143 -19.16 3.21 -2.05
C ASN A 143 -18.92 3.92 -0.71
N ASP A 144 -18.66 3.16 0.34
CA ASP A 144 -18.57 3.65 1.72
C ASP A 144 -17.15 4.05 2.11
N LEU A 145 -16.11 3.58 1.40
CA LEU A 145 -14.70 3.89 1.69
C LEU A 145 -13.91 4.36 0.46
N VAL A 146 -13.80 3.52 -0.58
CA VAL A 146 -12.92 3.79 -1.74
C VAL A 146 -13.36 5.03 -2.50
N ALA A 147 -14.67 5.26 -2.66
CA ALA A 147 -15.23 6.47 -3.27
C ALA A 147 -14.85 7.78 -2.56
N HIS A 148 -14.27 7.69 -1.35
CA HIS A 148 -13.80 8.83 -0.57
C HIS A 148 -12.29 9.03 -0.61
N PHE A 149 -11.55 8.24 -1.39
CA PHE A 149 -10.11 8.46 -1.57
C PHE A 149 -9.84 9.70 -2.44
N GLY A 150 -8.87 10.50 -2.01
CA GLY A 150 -8.27 11.58 -2.80
C GLY A 150 -7.27 11.06 -3.81
N GLU A 151 -6.42 11.94 -4.32
CA GLU A 151 -5.34 11.55 -5.24
C GLU A 151 -3.98 11.53 -4.56
N ARG A 152 -3.84 11.89 -3.28
CA ARG A 152 -2.53 11.90 -2.61
C ARG A 152 -2.31 10.70 -1.69
N ALA A 153 -1.24 9.95 -1.97
CA ALA A 153 -0.72 8.90 -1.10
C ALA A 153 0.61 9.33 -0.46
N THR A 154 0.85 8.90 0.78
CA THR A 154 2.09 9.18 1.50
C THR A 154 2.53 7.95 2.27
N VAL A 155 3.83 7.67 2.26
CA VAL A 155 4.47 6.63 3.05
C VAL A 155 5.45 7.27 4.03
N LEU A 156 5.33 6.91 5.30
CA LEU A 156 6.17 7.36 6.39
C LEU A 156 6.90 6.15 6.97
N GLY A 157 8.20 6.31 7.19
CA GLY A 157 9.04 5.32 7.86
C GLY A 157 9.87 5.94 8.96
N ASP A 158 9.98 5.25 10.09
CA ASP A 158 10.97 5.57 11.12
C ASP A 158 11.46 4.30 11.84
N ALA A 159 12.35 4.48 12.81
CA ALA A 159 12.82 3.40 13.67
C ALA A 159 12.70 3.79 15.14
N LYS A 160 12.11 2.90 15.95
CA LYS A 160 12.02 3.10 17.40
C LYS A 160 13.31 2.70 18.10
N LEU A 161 13.82 3.56 18.98
CA LEU A 161 15.00 3.27 19.80
C LEU A 161 14.66 2.33 20.98
N PRO A 162 15.57 1.41 21.35
CA PRO A 162 16.82 1.07 20.65
C PRO A 162 16.56 0.35 19.33
N VAL A 163 17.40 0.60 18.31
CA VAL A 163 17.24 -0.02 16.98
C VAL A 163 17.54 -1.51 17.06
N THR A 164 16.54 -2.31 16.70
CA THR A 164 16.59 -3.76 16.52
C THR A 164 16.01 -4.09 15.14
N PRO A 165 16.17 -5.32 14.62
CA PRO A 165 15.53 -5.73 13.37
C PRO A 165 13.99 -5.61 13.35
N LYS A 166 13.35 -5.43 14.52
CA LYS A 166 11.89 -5.26 14.64
C LYS A 166 11.48 -3.81 14.96
N SER A 167 12.42 -2.88 14.92
CA SER A 167 12.19 -1.49 15.32
C SER A 167 11.66 -0.60 14.20
N GLU A 168 11.67 -1.07 12.95
CA GLU A 168 11.15 -0.32 11.81
C GLU A 168 9.63 -0.20 11.88
N ARG A 169 9.14 1.02 11.73
CA ARG A 169 7.71 1.31 11.70
C ARG A 169 7.37 1.98 10.37
N LEU A 170 6.38 1.41 9.71
CA LEU A 170 5.83 1.90 8.45
C LEU A 170 4.39 2.39 8.66
N MET A 171 4.05 3.52 8.04
CA MET A 171 2.69 4.06 7.96
C MET A 171 2.36 4.52 6.55
N PHE A 172 1.20 4.13 6.06
CA PHE A 172 0.57 4.65 4.86
C PHE A 172 -0.48 5.69 5.24
N ALA A 173 -0.53 6.79 4.50
CA ALA A 173 -1.55 7.81 4.61
C ALA A 173 -2.20 8.03 3.24
N ILE A 174 -3.51 7.80 3.17
CA ILE A 174 -4.34 8.00 1.98
C ILE A 174 -5.20 9.22 2.22
N GLU A 175 -5.08 10.25 1.37
CA GLU A 175 -5.95 11.43 1.42
C GLU A 175 -7.42 11.04 1.29
N LEU A 176 -8.29 11.71 2.04
CA LEU A 176 -9.73 11.49 2.02
C LEU A 176 -10.47 12.77 1.60
N THR A 177 -11.38 12.63 0.64
CA THR A 177 -12.34 13.68 0.27
C THR A 177 -13.49 13.78 1.26
N ASN A 178 -13.77 12.72 2.02
CA ASN A 178 -14.77 12.70 3.09
C ASN A 178 -14.32 11.86 4.29
N ALA A 179 -13.55 12.48 5.18
CA ALA A 179 -13.01 11.84 6.38
C ALA A 179 -14.09 11.28 7.32
N GLN A 180 -15.24 11.96 7.47
CA GLN A 180 -16.31 11.50 8.37
C GLN A 180 -17.05 10.27 7.83
N ALA A 181 -17.23 10.17 6.51
CA ALA A 181 -17.80 8.97 5.91
C ALA A 181 -16.83 7.79 6.08
N ALA A 182 -15.56 7.97 5.71
CA ALA A 182 -14.52 6.95 5.87
C ALA A 182 -14.41 6.46 7.33
N GLN A 183 -14.39 7.36 8.33
CA GLN A 183 -14.32 6.96 9.74
C GLN A 183 -15.52 6.10 10.16
N ARG A 184 -16.75 6.46 9.75
CA ARG A 184 -17.94 5.66 10.05
C ARG A 184 -17.87 4.26 9.43
N THR A 185 -17.34 4.17 8.21
CA THR A 185 -17.16 2.92 7.50
C THR A 185 -16.13 2.02 8.18
N ILE A 186 -14.97 2.58 8.53
CA ILE A 186 -13.93 1.87 9.29
C ILE A 186 -14.45 1.44 10.67
N ASP A 187 -15.17 2.32 11.39
CA ASP A 187 -15.76 1.98 12.69
C ASP A 187 -16.73 0.80 12.57
N LYS A 188 -17.60 0.80 11.56
CA LYS A 188 -18.53 -0.30 11.30
C LYS A 188 -17.76 -1.58 11.01
N ALA A 189 -16.81 -1.52 10.07
CA ALA A 189 -16.02 -2.68 9.66
C ALA A 189 -15.24 -3.32 10.81
N MET A 190 -14.56 -2.50 11.60
CA MET A 190 -13.72 -2.97 12.69
C MET A 190 -14.52 -3.39 13.93
N SER A 191 -15.72 -2.83 14.14
CA SER A 191 -16.55 -3.21 15.30
C SER A 191 -17.05 -4.65 15.28
N THR A 192 -17.10 -5.27 14.10
CA THR A 192 -17.50 -6.67 13.90
C THR A 192 -16.31 -7.62 13.84
N ASP A 193 -15.08 -7.11 13.76
CA ASP A 193 -13.87 -7.93 13.69
C ASP A 193 -13.46 -8.40 15.10
N PRO A 194 -13.38 -9.71 15.36
CA PRO A 194 -13.04 -10.26 16.68
C PRO A 194 -11.61 -9.93 17.13
N ASN A 195 -10.70 -9.64 16.20
CA ASN A 195 -9.30 -9.35 16.47
C ASN A 195 -9.04 -7.83 16.59
N ALA A 196 -10.04 -6.99 16.29
CA ALA A 196 -9.92 -5.55 16.35
C ALA A 196 -10.17 -5.01 17.77
N LYS A 197 -9.23 -4.20 18.26
CA LYS A 197 -9.30 -3.51 19.54
C LYS A 197 -9.47 -2.02 19.31
N LYS A 198 -10.57 -1.46 19.83
CA LYS A 198 -10.81 -0.01 19.83
C LYS A 198 -9.97 0.67 20.89
N ARG A 199 -9.22 1.69 20.50
CA ARG A 199 -8.45 2.58 21.39
C ARG A 199 -8.85 4.03 21.13
N MET A 200 -8.90 4.83 22.19
CA MET A 200 -9.15 6.27 22.11
C MET A 200 -7.86 7.03 22.38
N PHE A 201 -7.55 8.01 21.52
CA PHE A 201 -6.46 8.95 21.74
C PHE A 201 -6.96 10.37 21.51
N GLY A 202 -7.15 11.14 22.58
CA GLY A 202 -7.87 12.41 22.52
C GLY A 202 -9.27 12.20 21.95
N ASN A 203 -9.58 12.88 20.84
CA ASN A 203 -10.87 12.73 20.13
C ASN A 203 -10.81 11.72 18.97
N GLN A 204 -9.66 11.09 18.75
CA GLN A 204 -9.45 10.18 17.63
C GLN A 204 -9.70 8.72 18.05
N VAL A 205 -10.38 7.99 17.17
CA VAL A 205 -10.57 6.54 17.29
C VAL A 205 -9.46 5.84 16.53
N ILE A 206 -8.76 4.93 17.21
CA ILE A 206 -7.73 4.08 16.60
C ILE A 206 -8.21 2.63 16.75
N TRP A 207 -8.26 1.90 15.64
CA TRP A 207 -8.50 0.47 15.63
C TRP A 207 -7.18 -0.26 15.49
N GLU A 208 -6.93 -1.25 16.32
CA GLU A 208 -5.72 -2.06 16.28
C GLU A 208 -6.10 -3.52 16.09
N ILE A 209 -5.60 -4.14 15.03
CA ILE A 209 -5.70 -5.58 14.81
C ILE A 209 -4.42 -6.19 15.35
N VAL A 210 -4.55 -7.02 16.38
CA VAL A 210 -3.43 -7.75 16.98
C VAL A 210 -3.47 -9.18 16.48
N ASN A 211 -2.47 -9.59 15.72
CA ASN A 211 -2.33 -10.98 15.29
C ASN A 211 -1.24 -11.65 16.12
N GLU A 212 -1.63 -12.50 17.08
CA GLU A 212 -0.71 -13.10 18.04
C GLU A 212 0.32 -14.05 17.38
N GLU A 213 0.02 -14.55 16.17
CA GLU A 213 0.86 -15.51 15.44
C GLU A 213 1.85 -14.84 14.46
N ALA A 214 1.65 -13.57 14.13
CA ALA A 214 2.48 -12.87 13.15
C ALA A 214 3.45 -11.93 13.88
N SER A 215 4.73 -12.30 13.95
CA SER A 215 5.75 -11.56 14.70
C SER A 215 6.82 -10.89 13.82
N GLU A 216 6.59 -10.84 12.51
CA GLU A 216 7.58 -10.36 11.54
C GLU A 216 6.92 -9.38 10.57
N VAL A 217 7.36 -8.12 10.65
CA VAL A 217 7.02 -7.09 9.68
C VAL A 217 7.95 -7.29 8.50
N PRO A 218 7.46 -7.62 7.29
CA PRO A 218 8.32 -7.62 6.12
C PRO A 218 8.84 -6.20 5.89
N ALA A 219 10.16 -6.07 5.72
CA ALA A 219 10.77 -4.82 5.29
C ALA A 219 10.27 -4.51 3.88
N LEU A 220 9.37 -3.53 3.76
CA LEU A 220 9.01 -2.98 2.45
C LEU A 220 10.21 -2.16 1.96
N GLN A 221 11.07 -2.78 1.16
CA GLN A 221 12.07 -2.07 0.37
C GLN A 221 11.32 -1.21 -0.66
N ILE A 222 11.01 0.03 -0.29
CA ILE A 222 10.59 1.04 -1.26
C ILE A 222 11.86 1.48 -1.98
N ASP A 223 12.27 0.69 -2.97
CA ASP A 223 13.36 1.07 -3.87
C ASP A 223 12.92 2.29 -4.66
N GLY A 224 13.31 3.47 -4.17
CA GLY A 224 13.19 4.77 -4.82
C GLY A 224 14.08 4.90 -6.06
N GLY A 225 14.05 3.90 -6.94
CA GLY A 225 14.80 3.86 -8.19
C GLY A 225 16.31 3.67 -8.03
N PHE A 226 16.73 2.85 -7.07
CA PHE A 226 18.09 2.29 -7.05
C PHE A 226 17.99 0.80 -7.35
N GLY A 227 18.56 0.37 -8.48
CA GLY A 227 18.67 -1.04 -8.79
C GLY A 227 19.57 -1.73 -7.76
N GLY A 228 18.98 -2.59 -6.95
CA GLY A 228 19.64 -3.65 -6.19
C GLY A 228 19.21 -5.01 -6.72
N PHE A 229 19.91 -5.55 -7.71
CA PHE A 229 19.84 -6.99 -7.99
C PHE A 229 20.67 -7.71 -6.92
N GLY A 230 19.99 -8.39 -5.98
CA GLY A 230 20.57 -9.19 -4.89
C GLY A 230 19.79 -8.94 -3.60
N ASP A 231 19.08 -9.87 -2.97
CA ASP A 231 19.08 -11.34 -2.97
C ASP A 231 17.66 -11.90 -3.22
N GLU A 232 17.53 -13.14 -3.71
CA GLU A 232 16.25 -13.87 -3.67
C GLU A 232 15.78 -13.94 -2.20
N PRO A 233 14.59 -13.43 -1.85
CA PRO A 233 14.06 -13.68 -0.51
C PRO A 233 13.85 -15.19 -0.37
N GLU A 234 14.47 -15.80 0.66
CA GLU A 234 14.15 -17.17 1.06
C GLU A 234 12.62 -17.28 1.22
N GLU A 235 12.04 -18.36 0.69
CA GLU A 235 10.61 -18.67 0.77
C GLU A 235 10.17 -18.83 2.23
N ASP A 236 9.91 -17.71 2.89
CA ASP A 236 9.10 -17.67 4.08
C ASP A 236 7.65 -17.95 3.67
N GLU A 237 6.97 -18.80 4.44
CA GLU A 237 5.51 -18.96 4.39
C GLU A 237 4.85 -17.56 4.30
N GLU A 238 3.75 -17.42 3.54
CA GLU A 238 3.05 -16.13 3.34
C GLU A 238 2.68 -15.48 4.67
N LYS A 239 3.60 -14.71 5.25
CA LYS A 239 3.41 -13.94 6.47
C LYS A 239 2.67 -12.66 6.08
N PRO A 240 1.66 -12.23 6.85
CA PRO A 240 0.91 -11.02 6.56
C PRO A 240 1.86 -9.80 6.47
N VAL A 241 1.66 -8.97 5.44
CA VAL A 241 2.48 -7.77 5.16
C VAL A 241 2.54 -6.81 6.35
N LEU A 242 1.49 -6.81 7.18
CA LEU A 242 1.42 -6.08 8.44
C LEU A 242 0.89 -7.04 9.52
N PRO A 243 1.79 -7.70 10.29
CA PRO A 243 1.39 -8.68 11.31
C PRO A 243 0.47 -8.09 12.37
N ASN A 244 0.83 -6.93 12.89
CA ASN A 244 -0.06 -6.07 13.64
C ASN A 244 -0.33 -4.85 12.77
N SER A 245 -1.56 -4.38 12.77
CA SER A 245 -1.91 -3.17 12.04
C SER A 245 -2.78 -2.27 12.91
N ALA A 246 -2.62 -0.97 12.71
CA ALA A 246 -3.45 0.04 13.35
C ALA A 246 -3.99 0.99 12.29
N VAL A 247 -5.27 1.35 12.42
CA VAL A 247 -5.99 2.17 11.46
C VAL A 247 -6.68 3.32 12.18
N THR A 248 -6.58 4.54 11.65
CA THR A 248 -7.33 5.71 12.14
C THR A 248 -7.62 6.67 11.00
N VAL A 249 -8.65 7.51 11.13
CA VAL A 249 -8.83 8.68 10.27
C VAL A 249 -8.38 9.94 11.01
N ALA A 250 -7.34 10.59 10.51
CA ALA A 250 -6.78 11.80 11.10
C ALA A 250 -6.20 12.73 10.03
N HIS A 251 -6.20 14.03 10.30
CA HIS A 251 -5.64 15.05 9.40
C HIS A 251 -6.16 14.99 7.95
N GLY A 252 -7.42 14.56 7.76
CA GLY A 252 -8.01 14.36 6.44
C GLY A 252 -7.48 13.14 5.67
N HIS A 253 -6.82 12.20 6.35
CA HIS A 253 -6.24 11.00 5.76
C HIS A 253 -6.70 9.73 6.50
N LEU A 254 -6.80 8.62 5.78
CA LEU A 254 -6.83 7.28 6.34
C LEU A 254 -5.37 6.87 6.61
N LEU A 255 -5.04 6.66 7.88
CA LEU A 255 -3.73 6.22 8.32
C LEU A 255 -3.77 4.73 8.61
N ILE A 256 -2.84 3.97 8.01
CA ILE A 256 -2.67 2.54 8.21
C ILE A 256 -1.21 2.32 8.61
N SER A 257 -0.98 1.80 9.81
CA SER A 257 0.35 1.66 10.39
C SER A 257 0.62 0.22 10.81
N SER A 258 1.86 -0.21 10.65
CA SER A 258 2.40 -1.45 11.27
C SER A 258 2.36 -1.44 12.80
N HIS A 259 2.34 -0.24 13.40
CA HIS A 259 2.39 -0.08 14.84
C HIS A 259 1.43 1.00 15.32
N VAL A 260 0.63 0.68 16.35
CA VAL A 260 -0.31 1.63 16.96
C VAL A 260 0.39 2.83 17.61
N ASP A 261 1.59 2.62 18.15
CA ASP A 261 2.35 3.69 18.80
C ASP A 261 2.86 4.72 17.79
N PHE A 262 3.14 4.33 16.54
CA PHE A 262 3.52 5.27 15.49
C PHE A 262 2.39 6.25 15.16
N ILE A 263 1.14 5.76 15.11
CA ILE A 263 -0.04 6.64 14.97
C ILE A 263 -0.13 7.59 16.16
N VAL A 264 0.03 7.06 17.38
CA VAL A 264 -0.05 7.89 18.60
C VAL A 264 1.04 8.95 18.64
N ASP A 265 2.27 8.62 18.25
CA ASP A 265 3.41 9.55 18.21
C ASP A 265 3.17 10.66 17.18
N LEU A 266 2.69 10.31 15.97
CA LEU A 266 2.29 11.27 14.95
C LEU A 266 1.23 12.25 15.48
N LEU A 267 0.17 11.73 16.11
CA LEU A 267 -0.91 12.56 16.66
C LEU A 267 -0.45 13.47 17.82
N LYS A 268 0.58 13.09 18.58
CA LYS A 268 1.18 13.93 19.63
C LYS A 268 2.03 15.07 19.07
N GLN A 269 2.90 14.75 18.11
CA GLN A 269 3.90 15.71 17.61
C GLN A 269 3.26 16.92 16.91
N VAL A 270 2.13 16.71 16.22
CA VAL A 270 1.38 17.80 15.57
C VAL A 270 0.73 18.77 16.58
N ALA A 271 0.54 18.36 17.85
CA ALA A 271 0.07 19.26 18.90
C ALA A 271 1.16 20.20 19.45
N ALA A 272 2.43 19.91 19.17
CA ALA A 272 3.59 20.77 19.43
C ALA A 272 3.97 21.55 18.15
N PRO A 273 4.63 22.72 18.22
CA PRO A 273 4.94 23.55 17.05
C PRO A 273 6.00 22.97 16.07
N ASP A 274 6.16 21.65 15.99
CA ASP A 274 7.27 20.96 15.32
C ASP A 274 6.91 20.36 13.94
N SER A 275 6.00 21.00 13.20
CA SER A 275 5.62 20.62 11.83
C SER A 275 6.72 20.93 10.80
N LEU A 276 6.86 20.10 9.75
CA LEU A 276 7.72 20.37 8.58
C LEU A 276 7.17 21.47 7.63
N GLY A 277 5.92 21.87 7.77
CA GLY A 277 5.22 22.82 6.90
C GLY A 277 5.25 24.27 7.37
#